data_AF-A0A7R9GHK7-F1
#
_entry.id   AF-A0A7R9GHK7-F1
#
_cell.length_a   1.000
_cell.length_b   1.000
_cell.length_c   1.000
_cell.angle_alpha   90.00
_cell.angle_beta   90.00
_cell.angle_gamma   90.00
#
_symmetry.space_group_name_H-M   'P 1'
#
loop_
_entity.id
_entity.type
_entity.pdbx_description
1 polymer ?
#
loop_
_entity_poly.entity_id
_entity_poly.type
_entity_poly.pdbx_seq_one_letter_code
_entity_poly.pdbx_strand_id
1 'polypeptide(L)'
;MRQISAGVLLALCGIVSSQSLVCSPDGAGSLYDFSAPLLDGSGTVQFSDYDGKQEPGANATEIYNALEFVRPGNGFVPNFQLFKKIEVNGANEIPLYTFLK
;
A
#
# COMPACT_ATOMS: atom_id res chain seq x y z
N MET A 1 43.80 43.85 32.64
CA MET A 1 44.32 42.53 33.09
C MET A 1 43.19 41.52 32.87
N ARG A 2 43.15 40.84 31.71
CA ARG A 2 43.60 39.44 31.47
C ARG A 2 42.89 38.36 32.33
N GLN A 3 42.05 37.57 31.62
CA GLN A 3 41.71 36.13 31.74
C GLN A 3 40.72 35.75 32.86
N ILE A 4 39.67 34.94 32.62
CA ILE A 4 39.71 33.50 32.27
C ILE A 4 38.46 33.00 31.48
N SER A 5 38.64 31.88 30.79
CA SER A 5 37.74 31.15 29.86
C SER A 5 36.79 30.14 30.55
N ALA A 6 35.55 29.99 30.03
CA ALA A 6 34.69 28.79 29.98
C ALA A 6 33.34 29.23 29.36
N GLY A 7 32.76 28.68 28.29
CA GLY A 7 32.73 27.29 27.86
C GLY A 7 31.43 26.61 28.28
N VAL A 8 30.25 27.07 27.82
CA VAL A 8 29.00 26.29 27.88
C VAL A 8 28.17 26.56 26.62
N LEU A 9 28.26 25.63 25.68
CA LEU A 9 27.42 25.51 24.50
C LEU A 9 26.06 24.98 24.95
N LEU A 10 25.02 25.83 24.98
CA LEU A 10 23.64 25.38 25.23
C LEU A 10 23.13 24.64 23.99
N ALA A 11 23.25 23.31 24.01
CA ALA A 11 22.45 22.41 23.17
C ALA A 11 21.03 22.35 23.73
N LEU A 12 20.12 23.18 23.20
CA LEU A 12 18.70 23.03 23.46
C LEU A 12 18.11 22.03 22.47
N CYS A 13 18.11 20.77 22.92
CA CYS A 13 17.11 19.74 22.73
C CYS A 13 16.15 19.94 21.54
N GLY A 14 16.36 19.17 20.47
CA GLY A 14 15.44 19.05 19.36
C GLY A 14 14.08 18.55 19.84
N ILE A 15 13.03 19.25 19.41
CA ILE A 15 11.65 18.81 19.58
C ILE A 15 11.45 17.60 18.66
N VAL A 16 11.56 16.38 19.20
CA VAL A 16 11.00 15.20 18.55
C VAL A 16 9.50 15.21 18.86
N SER A 17 8.70 15.68 17.90
CA SER A 17 7.24 15.56 17.97
C SER A 17 6.89 14.08 17.80
N SER A 18 6.59 13.41 18.91
CA SER A 18 5.97 12.08 18.89
C SER A 18 4.55 12.26 18.37
N GLN A 19 4.32 11.97 17.09
CA GLN A 19 2.98 12.01 16.52
C GLN A 19 2.19 10.80 17.06
N SER A 20 1.42 11.03 18.13
CA SER A 20 0.38 10.10 18.55
C SER A 20 -0.74 10.15 17.52
N LEU A 21 -0.94 9.08 16.76
CA LEU A 21 -2.06 8.96 15.84
C LEU A 21 -3.32 8.67 16.67
N VAL A 22 -4.15 9.70 16.88
CA VAL A 22 -5.48 9.51 17.47
C VAL A 22 -6.33 8.74 16.48
N CYS A 23 -6.56 7.45 16.76
CA CYS A 23 -7.46 6.62 15.98
C CYS A 23 -8.89 7.12 16.24
N SER A 24 -9.52 7.75 15.24
CA SER A 24 -10.91 8.18 15.37
C SER A 24 -11.82 6.96 15.17
N PRO A 25 -12.64 6.57 16.17
CA PRO A 25 -13.45 5.36 16.10
C PRO A 25 -14.62 5.44 15.13
N ASP A 26 -14.90 6.63 14.58
CA ASP A 26 -16.13 6.93 13.84
C ASP A 26 -15.86 7.29 12.36
N GLY A 27 -14.83 6.68 11.76
CA GLY A 27 -14.50 6.87 10.35
C GLY A 27 -15.62 6.38 9.43
N ALA A 28 -16.65 7.20 9.23
CA ALA A 28 -17.66 6.98 8.20
C ALA A 28 -16.99 7.06 6.82
N GLY A 29 -17.04 5.97 6.06
CA GLY A 29 -16.43 5.88 4.73
C GLY A 29 -15.78 4.52 4.45
N SER A 30 -15.22 4.40 3.26
CA SER A 30 -14.39 3.28 2.83
C SER A 30 -12.90 3.63 2.95
N LEU A 31 -12.02 2.62 2.91
CA LEU A 31 -10.57 2.86 2.84
C LEU A 31 -10.18 3.78 1.67
N TYR A 32 -10.96 3.77 0.58
CA TYR A 32 -10.69 4.54 -0.64
C TYR A 32 -10.94 6.04 -0.49
N ASP A 33 -11.59 6.47 0.60
CA ASP A 33 -11.79 7.89 0.92
C ASP A 33 -10.56 8.52 1.59
N PHE A 34 -9.55 7.71 1.92
CA PHE A 34 -8.35 8.15 2.61
C PHE A 34 -7.14 8.30 1.68
N SER A 35 -6.14 9.02 2.17
CA SER A 35 -4.89 9.31 1.48
C SER A 35 -3.72 9.25 2.45
N ALA A 36 -2.53 8.92 1.97
CA ALA A 36 -1.31 8.94 2.79
C ALA A 36 -0.15 9.63 2.07
N PRO A 37 0.74 10.34 2.79
CA PRO A 37 1.96 10.86 2.19
C PRO A 37 2.90 9.71 1.77
N LEU A 38 3.65 9.92 0.71
CA LEU A 38 4.73 9.03 0.30
C LEU A 38 5.89 9.10 1.31
N LEU A 39 6.63 8.00 1.44
CA LEU A 39 7.74 7.90 2.41
C LEU A 39 8.88 8.89 2.13
N ASP A 40 9.04 9.31 0.88
CA ASP A 40 10.04 10.30 0.46
C ASP A 40 9.55 11.76 0.58
N GLY A 41 8.29 11.96 1.00
CA GLY A 41 7.66 13.27 1.09
C GLY A 41 7.38 13.94 -0.26
N SER A 42 7.57 13.25 -1.38
CA SER A 42 7.41 13.83 -2.73
C SER A 42 5.94 14.08 -3.11
N GLY A 43 5.00 13.46 -2.40
CA GLY A 43 3.57 13.59 -2.70
C GLY A 43 2.66 12.84 -1.73
N THR A 44 1.39 12.76 -2.11
CA THR A 44 0.33 12.01 -1.42
C THR A 44 -0.26 10.99 -2.37
N VAL A 45 -0.50 9.78 -1.88
CA VAL A 45 -1.18 8.71 -2.60
C VAL A 45 -2.65 8.66 -2.19
N GLN A 46 -3.55 8.71 -3.17
CA GLN A 46 -4.98 8.50 -2.95
C GLN A 46 -5.25 6.99 -2.98
N PHE A 47 -5.92 6.45 -1.96
CA PHE A 47 -6.16 5.01 -1.92
C PHE A 47 -7.19 4.55 -2.95
N SER A 48 -8.11 5.44 -3.36
CA SER A 48 -9.04 5.20 -4.48
C SER A 48 -8.34 4.81 -5.78
N ASP A 49 -7.09 5.23 -6.01
CA ASP A 49 -6.33 4.84 -7.20
C ASP A 49 -6.04 3.33 -7.25
N TYR A 50 -6.17 2.61 -6.12
CA TYR A 50 -5.93 1.18 -6.02
C TYR A 50 -7.21 0.35 -5.96
N ASP A 51 -8.38 0.99 -6.09
CA ASP A 51 -9.65 0.26 -6.15
C ASP A 51 -9.66 -0.71 -7.34
N GLY A 52 -10.09 -1.94 -7.10
CA GLY A 52 -10.07 -3.04 -8.07
C GLY A 52 -8.68 -3.55 -8.50
N LYS A 53 -7.55 -3.01 -8.00
CA LYS A 53 -6.18 -3.38 -8.45
C LYS A 53 -5.54 -4.50 -7.62
N GLN A 54 -6.30 -5.53 -7.27
CA GLN A 54 -5.79 -6.64 -6.44
C GLN A 54 -4.88 -7.63 -7.19
N GLU A 55 -4.97 -7.71 -8.53
CA GLU A 55 -4.19 -8.64 -9.35
C GLU A 55 -3.31 -7.89 -10.38
N PRO A 56 -2.21 -7.26 -9.92
CA PRO A 56 -1.34 -6.45 -10.76
C PRO A 56 -0.48 -7.27 -11.74
N GLY A 57 -0.38 -8.60 -11.58
CA GLY A 57 0.46 -9.46 -12.42
C GLY A 57 0.14 -9.30 -13.91
N ALA A 58 1.15 -8.98 -14.71
CA ALA A 58 1.04 -8.73 -16.14
C ALA A 58 0.85 -10.03 -16.95
N ASN A 59 1.37 -11.14 -16.45
CA ASN A 59 1.37 -12.42 -17.14
C ASN A 59 1.34 -13.61 -16.16
N ALA A 60 1.21 -14.81 -16.71
CA ALA A 60 1.11 -16.04 -15.92
C ALA A 60 2.31 -16.24 -14.97
N THR A 61 3.54 -15.96 -15.42
CA THR A 61 4.75 -16.15 -14.61
C THR A 61 4.71 -15.32 -13.32
N GLU A 62 4.30 -14.06 -13.42
CA GLU A 62 4.18 -13.19 -12.25
C GLU A 62 3.09 -13.67 -11.29
N ILE A 63 1.95 -14.13 -11.80
CA ILE A 63 0.85 -14.66 -10.99
C ILE A 63 1.31 -15.92 -10.24
N TYR A 64 1.95 -16.87 -10.93
CA TYR A 64 2.46 -18.09 -10.29
C TYR A 64 3.53 -17.78 -9.23
N ASN A 65 4.48 -16.88 -9.53
CA ASN A 65 5.50 -16.47 -8.57
C ASN A 65 4.89 -15.77 -7.34
N ALA A 66 3.85 -14.95 -7.54
CA ALA A 66 3.15 -14.31 -6.42
C ALA A 66 2.47 -15.34 -5.50
N LEU A 67 1.86 -16.37 -6.08
CA LEU A 67 1.23 -17.46 -5.32
C LEU A 67 2.28 -18.31 -4.58
N GLU A 68 3.39 -18.64 -5.22
CA GLU A 68 4.44 -19.51 -4.68
C GLU A 68 5.29 -18.83 -3.60
N PHE A 69 5.63 -17.55 -3.79
CA PHE A 69 6.63 -16.85 -2.99
C PHE A 69 6.10 -15.67 -2.16
N VAL A 70 4.90 -15.13 -2.47
CA VAL A 70 4.37 -13.93 -1.80
C VAL A 70 3.14 -14.24 -0.94
N ARG A 71 2.02 -14.63 -1.55
CA ARG A 71 0.77 -14.96 -0.85
C ARG A 71 -0.09 -15.91 -1.72
N PRO A 72 -0.41 -17.14 -1.30
CA PRO A 72 -0.16 -17.71 0.03
C PRO A 72 1.31 -17.87 0.42
N GLY A 73 2.21 -18.04 -0.55
CA GLY A 73 3.64 -18.25 -0.29
C GLY A 73 3.96 -19.68 0.15
N ASN A 74 5.14 -19.88 0.75
CA ASN A 74 5.59 -21.17 1.29
C ASN A 74 5.57 -22.33 0.27
N GLY A 75 5.91 -22.04 -1.00
CA GLY A 75 5.92 -23.05 -2.06
C GLY A 75 4.53 -23.51 -2.50
N PHE A 76 3.50 -22.71 -2.23
CA PHE A 76 2.14 -23.02 -2.67
C PHE A 76 2.05 -23.07 -4.19
N VAL A 77 1.59 -24.20 -4.72
CA VAL A 77 1.30 -24.40 -6.14
C VAL A 77 -0.19 -24.76 -6.28
N PRO A 78 -0.98 -23.99 -7.06
CA PRO A 78 -2.38 -24.32 -7.32
C PRO A 78 -2.52 -25.72 -7.92
N ASN A 79 -3.44 -26.53 -7.37
CA ASN A 79 -3.78 -27.86 -7.90
C ASN A 79 -5.02 -27.85 -8.81
N PHE A 80 -5.38 -26.68 -9.33
CA PHE A 80 -6.51 -26.45 -10.22
C PHE A 80 -6.09 -25.56 -11.39
N GLN A 81 -6.89 -25.58 -12.45
CA GLN A 81 -6.60 -24.79 -13.65
C GLN A 81 -6.80 -23.30 -13.39
N LEU A 82 -5.76 -22.51 -13.65
CA LEU A 82 -5.86 -21.06 -13.78
C LEU A 82 -6.02 -20.65 -15.24
N PHE A 83 -6.78 -19.59 -15.49
CA PHE A 83 -6.99 -19.04 -16.83
C PHE A 83 -6.25 -17.71 -16.98
N LYS A 84 -6.13 -17.23 -18.22
CA LYS A 84 -5.57 -15.90 -18.50
C LYS A 84 -6.37 -14.81 -17.76
N LYS A 85 -5.69 -13.75 -17.35
CA LYS A 85 -6.34 -12.57 -16.77
C LYS A 85 -7.33 -11.96 -17.78
N ILE A 86 -8.53 -11.66 -17.33
CA ILE A 86 -9.63 -11.09 -18.12
C ILE A 86 -10.45 -10.13 -17.26
N GLU A 87 -11.26 -9.29 -17.91
CA GLU A 87 -12.28 -8.50 -17.23
C GLU A 87 -13.54 -9.33 -17.00
N VAL A 88 -14.12 -9.22 -15.80
CA VAL A 88 -15.35 -9.94 -15.39
C VAL A 88 -16.58 -9.02 -15.36
N ASN A 89 -16.36 -7.72 -15.40
CA ASN A 89 -17.38 -6.67 -15.41
C ASN A 89 -16.96 -5.56 -16.39
N GLY A 90 -17.95 -4.85 -16.93
CA GLY A 90 -17.72 -3.67 -17.76
C GLY A 90 -17.78 -3.98 -19.26
N ALA A 91 -17.41 -3.01 -20.09
CA ALA A 91 -17.61 -3.10 -21.54
C ALA A 91 -16.80 -4.22 -22.21
N ASN A 92 -15.67 -4.64 -21.63
CA ASN A 92 -14.84 -5.72 -22.16
C ASN A 92 -14.98 -7.05 -21.39
N GLU A 93 -16.04 -7.20 -20.57
CA GLU A 93 -16.29 -8.47 -19.90
C GLU A 93 -16.51 -9.60 -20.91
N ILE A 94 -16.04 -10.81 -20.59
CA ILE A 94 -16.26 -11.95 -21.49
C ILE A 94 -17.70 -12.48 -21.35
N PRO A 95 -18.28 -13.08 -22.41
CA PRO A 95 -19.66 -13.55 -22.40
C PRO A 95 -20.01 -14.55 -21.29
N LEU A 96 -19.02 -15.34 -20.84
CA LEU A 96 -19.21 -16.27 -19.73
C LEU A 96 -19.67 -15.57 -18.45
N TYR A 97 -19.06 -14.43 -18.12
CA TYR A 97 -19.41 -13.68 -16.90
C TYR A 97 -20.70 -12.89 -17.06
N THR A 98 -21.09 -12.51 -18.28
CA THR A 98 -22.42 -11.96 -18.54
C THR A 98 -23.52 -13.00 -18.31
N PHE A 99 -23.29 -14.25 -18.72
CA PHE A 99 -24.24 -15.35 -18.55
C PHE A 99 -24.44 -15.75 -17.09
N LEU A 100 -23.42 -15.62 -16.23
CA LEU A 100 -23.44 -16.07 -14.84
C LEU A 100 -24.03 -15.06 -13.83
N LYS A 101 -24.34 -13.83 -14.26
CA LYS A 101 -24.96 -12.79 -13.43
C LYS A 101 -26.48 -12.98 -13.37
#